data_AF-W2VAS1-F1
#
_entry.id   AF-W2VAS1-F1
#
_cell.length_a   1.000
_cell.length_b   1.000
_cell.length_c   1.000
_cell.angle_alpha   90.00
_cell.angle_beta   90.00
_cell.angle_gamma   90.00
#
_symmetry.space_group_name_H-M   'P 1'
#
loop_
_entity.id
_entity.type
_entity.pdbx_description
1 polymer ?
#
loop_
_entity_poly.entity_id
_entity_poly.type
_entity_poly.pdbx_seq_one_letter_code
_entity_poly.pdbx_strand_id
1 'polypeptide(L)' 'MRTFDDMLNEQLEDIKFRKEYEDMQPEMDVIRAIVDARTAQGIQQ' A
#
# COMPACT_ATOMS: atom_id res chain seq x y z
N MET A 1 -9.09 5.73 -18.75
CA MET A 1 -8.23 4.58 -18.37
C MET A 1 -8.40 4.40 -16.88
N ARG A 2 -8.69 3.19 -16.40
CA ARG A 2 -8.85 2.95 -14.96
C ARG A 2 -7.47 2.94 -14.31
N THR A 3 -7.31 3.66 -13.21
CA THR A 3 -6.08 3.69 -12.41
C THR A 3 -6.12 2.65 -11.29
N PHE A 4 -4.96 2.40 -10.66
CA PHE A 4 -4.91 1.60 -9.44
C PHE A 4 -5.76 2.24 -8.34
N ASP A 5 -5.71 3.57 -8.20
CA ASP A 5 -6.47 4.30 -7.18
C ASP A 5 -7.98 4.15 -7.40
N ASP A 6 -8.45 4.20 -8.65
CA ASP A 6 -9.87 3.95 -8.97
C ASP A 6 -10.29 2.53 -8.57
N MET A 7 -9.44 1.53 -8.82
CA MET A 7 -9.70 0.15 -8.42
C MET A 7 -9.71 -0.03 -6.90
N LEU A 8 -8.73 0.55 -6.21
CA LEU A 8 -8.62 0.45 -4.77
C LEU A 8 -9.81 1.12 -4.09
N ASN A 9 -10.21 2.32 -4.55
CA ASN A 9 -11.34 3.05 -3.99
C ASN A 9 -12.65 2.27 -4.11
N GLU A 10 -12.90 1.62 -5.26
CA GLU A 10 -14.07 0.74 -5.43
C GLU A 10 -14.02 -0.46 -4.46
N GLN A 11 -12.87 -1.10 -4.26
CA GLN A 11 -12.77 -2.22 -3.31
C GLN A 11 -12.90 -1.79 -1.86
N LEU A 12 -12.46 -0.58 -1.51
CA LEU A 12 -12.61 -0.02 -0.17
C LEU A 12 -14.08 0.28 0.18
N GLU A 13 -15.03 0.26 -0.76
CA GLU A 13 -16.46 0.33 -0.44
C GLU A 13 -16.95 -0.92 0.30
N ASP A 14 -16.30 -2.08 0.11
CA ASP A 14 -16.56 -3.29 0.88
C ASP A 14 -15.96 -3.16 2.29
N ILE A 15 -16.82 -3.19 3.31
CA ILE A 15 -16.44 -3.02 4.72
C ILE A 15 -15.45 -4.09 5.20
N LYS A 16 -15.61 -5.34 4.74
CA LYS A 16 -14.72 -6.44 5.14
C LYS A 16 -13.35 -6.23 4.51
N PHE A 17 -13.32 -5.88 3.22
CA PHE A 17 -12.07 -5.58 2.54
C PHE A 17 -11.36 -4.38 3.18
N ARG A 18 -12.08 -3.29 3.43
CA ARG A 18 -11.54 -2.08 4.09
C ARG A 18 -10.92 -2.41 5.43
N LYS A 19 -11.62 -3.18 6.27
CA LYS A 19 -11.11 -3.55 7.59
C LYS A 19 -9.79 -4.30 7.49
N GLU A 20 -9.70 -5.34 6.67
CA GLU A 20 -8.46 -6.10 6.50
C GLU A 20 -7.35 -5.22 5.89
N TYR A 21 -7.70 -4.34 4.94
CA TYR A 21 -6.76 -3.39 4.34
C TYR A 21 -6.20 -2.38 5.37
N GLU A 22 -7.04 -1.88 6.27
CA GLU A 22 -6.68 -0.99 7.38
C GLU A 22 -5.84 -1.73 8.44
N ASP A 23 -6.24 -2.95 8.81
CA ASP A 23 -5.54 -3.80 9.78
C ASP A 23 -4.12 -4.15 9.31
N MET A 24 -3.86 -4.23 7.99
CA MET A 24 -2.54 -4.48 7.39
C MET A 24 -1.68 -3.22 7.16
N GLN A 25 -2.20 -2.01 7.38
CA GLN A 25 -1.40 -0.78 7.18
C GLN A 25 -0.09 -0.76 7.98
N PRO A 26 -0.03 -1.23 9.25
CA PRO A 26 1.21 -1.22 10.03
C PRO A 26 2.34 -2.00 9.35
N GLU A 27 2.06 -3.17 8.78
CA GLU A 27 3.04 -3.98 8.06
C GLU A 27 3.46 -3.33 6.75
N MET A 28 2.52 -2.71 6.03
CA MET A 28 2.79 -1.97 4.80
C MET A 28 3.68 -0.75 5.05
N ASP A 29 3.49 -0.06 6.17
CA ASP A 29 4.33 1.08 6.58
C ASP A 29 5.77 0.65 6.86
N VAL A 30 5.98 -0.50 7.51
CA VAL A 30 7.32 -1.07 7.71
C VAL A 30 7.98 -1.42 6.37
N ILE A 31 7.24 -2.06 5.46
CA ILE A 31 7.75 -2.39 4.12
C ILE A 31 8.12 -1.12 3.36
N ARG A 32 7.28 -0.09 3.41
CA ARG A 32 7.55 1.20 2.76
C ARG A 32 8.79 1.86 3.33
N ALA A 33 8.96 1.89 4.66
CA ALA A 33 10.17 2.40 5.29
C ALA A 33 11.44 1.65 4.84
N ILE A 34 11.38 0.33 4.68
CA ILE A 34 12.51 -0.48 4.17
C ILE A 34 12.80 -0.14 2.71
N VAL A 35 11.76 -0.06 1.86
CA VAL A 35 11.90 0.29 0.44
C VAL A 35 12.48 1.70 0.27
N ASP A 36 12.00 2.65 1.07
CA ASP A 36 12.47 4.04 1.06
C ASP A 36 13.93 4.11 1.51
N ALA A 37 14.30 3.38 2.57
CA ALA A 37 15.69 3.30 3.02
C ALA A 37 16.62 2.70 1.96
N ARG A 38 16.21 1.65 1.25
CA ARG A 38 16.97 1.06 0.13
C ARG A 38 17.12 2.02 -1.04
N THR A 39 16.03 2.70 -1.39
CA THR A 39 16.01 3.69 -2.47
C THR A 39 16.92 4.87 -2.14
N ALA A 40 16.89 5.35 -0.90
CA ALA A 40 17.76 6.42 -0.41
C ALA A 40 19.25 6.04 -0.42
N GLN A 41 19.57 4.75 -0.24
CA GLN A 41 20.94 4.23 -0.38
C GLN A 41 21.41 4.11 -1.83
N GLY A 42 20.57 4.49 -2.81
CA GLY A 42 20.91 4.39 -4.23
C GLY A 42 20.94 2.96 -4.77
N ILE A 43 20.46 1.98 -3.99
CA ILE A 43 20.27 0.60 -4.44
C ILE A 43 18.97 0.58 -5.24
N GLN A 44 19.06 0.97 -6.50
CA GLN A 44 17.96 0.82 -7.45
C GLN A 44 17.83 -0.66 -7.83
N GLN A 45 16.58 -1.09 -8.02
CA GLN A 45 16.23 -2.45 -8.45
C GLN A 45 16.71 -2.74 -9.87
#